data_AF-A0A292RYQ7-F1
#
_entry.id   AF-A0A292RYQ7-F1
#
_cell.length_a   1.000
_cell.length_b   1.000
_cell.length_c   1.000
_cell.angle_alpha   90.00
_cell.angle_beta   90.00
_cell.angle_gamma   90.00
#
_symmetry.space_group_name_H-M   'P 1'
#
loop_
_entity.id
_entity.type
_entity.pdbx_description
1 polymer ?
#
loop_
_entity_poly.entity_id
_entity_poly.type
_entity_poly.pdbx_seq_one_letter_code
_entity_poly.pdbx_strand_id
1 'polypeptide(L)'
;MRDRLSCIIADIFNKKEEIELVESTVAYNHIHVLVKTQVDPSKVGQLLFGASSRILRKEFPVLVEQIPKGLWGGKSFEPIVDKNHLDNCISYIRRHQPDNTKI
;
A
#
# COMPACT_ATOMS: atom_id res chain seq x y z
N MET A 1 -4.88 -7.30 -11.85
CA MET A 1 -3.98 -7.36 -10.66
C MET A 1 -4.04 -6.10 -9.82
N ARG A 2 -4.00 -4.89 -10.42
CA ARG A 2 -4.05 -3.61 -9.68
C ARG A 2 -5.27 -3.49 -8.76
N ASP A 3 -6.48 -3.64 -9.32
CA ASP A 3 -7.72 -3.56 -8.51
C ASP A 3 -7.75 -4.61 -7.41
N ARG A 4 -7.21 -5.79 -7.72
CA ARG A 4 -7.10 -6.87 -6.74
C ARG A 4 -6.17 -6.53 -5.59
N LEU A 5 -5.02 -5.91 -5.88
CA LEU A 5 -4.11 -5.41 -4.86
C LEU A 5 -4.78 -4.33 -4.01
N SER A 6 -5.55 -3.42 -4.60
CA SER A 6 -6.34 -2.42 -3.84
C SER A 6 -7.31 -3.10 -2.87
N CYS A 7 -8.05 -4.13 -3.31
CA CYS A 7 -8.93 -4.90 -2.42
C CYS A 7 -8.14 -5.58 -1.30
N ILE A 8 -6.99 -6.19 -1.61
CA ILE A 8 -6.15 -6.86 -0.61
C ILE A 8 -5.65 -5.88 0.45
N ILE A 9 -5.23 -4.67 0.05
CA ILE A 9 -4.81 -3.61 0.97
C ILE A 9 -5.96 -3.25 1.91
N ALA A 10 -7.15 -3.00 1.37
CA ALA A 10 -8.33 -2.71 2.17
C ALA A 10 -8.67 -3.87 3.13
N ASP A 11 -8.66 -5.12 2.66
CA ASP A 11 -8.95 -6.30 3.48
C ASP A 11 -7.94 -6.52 4.61
N ILE A 12 -6.66 -6.18 4.39
CA ILE A 12 -5.61 -6.29 5.41
C ILE A 12 -5.91 -5.33 6.56
N PHE A 13 -6.25 -4.08 6.26
CA PHE A 13 -6.48 -3.05 7.28
C PHE A 13 -7.88 -3.13 7.90
N ASN A 14 -8.92 -3.51 7.16
CA ASN A 14 -10.27 -3.71 7.69
C ASN A 14 -10.33 -4.79 8.80
N LYS A 15 -9.32 -5.67 8.88
CA LYS A 15 -9.18 -6.70 9.91
C LYS A 15 -8.42 -6.23 11.15
N LYS A 16 -8.01 -4.97 11.22
CA LYS A 16 -7.15 -4.40 12.26
C LYS A 16 -7.81 -3.16 12.85
N GLU A 17 -8.45 -3.32 14.00
CA GLU A 17 -9.12 -2.22 14.69
C GLU A 17 -8.13 -1.10 15.09
N GLU A 18 -6.86 -1.44 15.29
CA GLU A 18 -5.82 -0.48 15.65
C GLU A 18 -5.19 0.30 14.47
N ILE A 19 -5.65 0.05 13.23
CA ILE A 19 -5.16 0.70 12.01
C ILE A 19 -6.33 1.15 11.12
N GLU A 20 -6.53 2.45 11.02
CA GLU A 20 -7.51 3.03 10.10
C GLU A 20 -6.85 3.29 8.73
N LEU A 21 -7.37 2.68 7.67
CA LEU A 21 -6.98 3.02 6.30
C LEU A 21 -7.68 4.33 5.89
N VAL A 22 -6.90 5.40 5.76
CA VAL A 22 -7.42 6.73 5.39
C VAL A 22 -7.54 6.85 3.88
N GLU A 23 -6.47 6.53 3.15
CA GLU A 23 -6.45 6.55 1.68
C GLU A 23 -5.42 5.57 1.12
N SER A 24 -5.63 5.11 -0.11
CA SER A 24 -4.62 4.34 -0.83
C SER A 24 -4.75 4.44 -2.35
N THR A 25 -3.64 4.27 -3.04
CA THR A 25 -3.61 4.07 -4.49
C THR A 25 -2.54 3.06 -4.87
N VAL A 26 -2.80 2.32 -5.96
CA VAL A 26 -1.87 1.38 -6.57
C VAL A 26 -1.44 1.96 -7.91
N ALA A 27 -0.24 2.53 -7.93
CA ALA A 27 0.38 3.07 -9.15
C ALA A 27 0.91 1.94 -10.05
N TYR A 28 1.66 2.28 -11.10
CA TYR A 28 2.24 1.29 -12.02
C TYR A 28 3.27 0.36 -11.35
N ASN A 29 4.22 0.93 -10.59
CA ASN A 29 5.35 0.20 -10.00
C ASN A 29 5.47 0.36 -8.47
N HIS A 30 4.55 1.08 -7.83
CA HIS A 30 4.56 1.32 -6.39
C HIS A 30 3.14 1.52 -5.86
N ILE A 31 3.00 1.58 -4.55
CA ILE A 31 1.74 1.91 -3.86
C ILE A 31 1.96 3.14 -2.98
N HIS A 32 0.91 3.92 -2.78
CA HIS A 32 0.83 4.86 -1.67
C HIS A 32 -0.30 4.45 -0.76
N VAL A 33 -0.04 4.42 0.54
CA VAL A 33 -1.00 4.04 1.57
C VAL A 33 -0.86 5.02 2.72
N LEU A 34 -1.96 5.66 3.07
CA LEU A 34 -2.08 6.54 4.22
C LEU A 34 -2.93 5.84 5.27
N VAL A 35 -2.35 5.67 6.45
CA VAL A 35 -3.02 5.05 7.59
C VAL A 35 -2.94 5.96 8.80
N LYS A 36 -3.93 5.85 9.68
CA LYS A 36 -3.90 6.43 11.02
C LYS A 36 -3.79 5.29 12.02
N THR A 37 -2.77 5.33 12.86
CA THR A 37 -2.48 4.26 13.81
C THR A 37 -1.61 4.74 14.97
N GLN A 38 -1.62 3.98 16.07
CA GLN A 38 -0.63 4.05 17.15
C GLN A 38 0.40 2.92 17.07
N VAL A 39 0.26 2.01 16.09
CA VAL A 39 1.17 0.90 15.86
C VAL A 39 2.46 1.42 15.23
N ASP A 40 3.59 0.85 15.64
CA ASP A 40 4.89 1.14 15.05
C ASP A 40 4.87 0.98 13.51
N PRO A 41 5.39 1.96 12.73
CA PRO A 41 5.38 1.92 11.27
C PRO A 41 6.01 0.67 10.68
N SER A 42 7.04 0.10 11.31
CA SER A 42 7.68 -1.13 10.84
C SER A 42 6.72 -2.32 10.92
N LYS A 43 5.89 -2.41 11.97
CA LYS A 43 4.87 -3.45 12.10
C LYS A 43 3.76 -3.30 11.07
N VAL A 44 3.30 -2.07 10.84
CA VAL A 44 2.32 -1.77 9.75
C VAL A 44 2.89 -2.21 8.40
N GLY A 45 4.14 -1.86 8.13
CA GLY A 45 4.85 -2.28 6.92
C GLY A 45 4.94 -3.79 6.77
N GLN A 46 5.38 -4.49 7.81
CA GLN A 46 5.50 -5.95 7.79
C GLN A 46 4.15 -6.63 7.51
N LEU A 47 3.08 -6.15 8.16
CA LEU A 47 1.72 -6.63 7.92
C LEU A 47 1.33 -6.43 6.45
N LEU A 48 1.40 -5.19 5.96
CA LEU A 48 0.99 -4.83 4.61
C LEU A 48 1.77 -5.62 3.56
N PHE A 49 3.10 -5.53 3.58
CA PHE A 49 3.95 -6.11 2.55
C PHE A 49 3.96 -7.64 2.59
N GLY A 50 4.01 -8.23 3.79
CA GLY A 50 4.01 -9.67 3.96
C GLY A 50 2.69 -10.31 3.51
N ALA A 51 1.56 -9.79 3.99
CA ALA A 51 0.24 -10.34 3.66
C ALA A 51 -0.10 -10.13 2.17
N SER A 52 0.13 -8.93 1.64
CA SER A 52 -0.16 -8.64 0.23
C SER A 52 0.69 -9.48 -0.72
N SER A 53 1.99 -9.64 -0.45
CA SER A 53 2.89 -10.48 -1.24
C SER A 53 2.43 -11.94 -1.24
N ARG A 54 2.09 -12.47 -0.06
CA ARG A 54 1.61 -13.85 0.07
C ARG A 54 0.31 -14.08 -0.72
N ILE A 55 -0.66 -13.19 -0.58
CA ILE A 55 -1.98 -13.35 -1.22
C ILE A 55 -1.84 -13.20 -2.74
N LEU A 56 -1.19 -12.12 -3.22
CA LEU A 56 -1.02 -11.89 -4.66
C LEU A 56 -0.23 -13.01 -5.34
N ARG A 57 0.87 -13.48 -4.75
CA ARG A 57 1.69 -14.53 -5.36
C ARG A 57 0.99 -15.89 -5.37
N LYS A 58 0.03 -16.12 -4.45
CA LYS A 58 -0.85 -17.29 -4.47
C LYS A 58 -1.91 -17.18 -5.55
N GLU A 59 -2.52 -15.99 -5.72
CA GLU A 59 -3.57 -15.74 -6.72
C GLU A 59 -3.01 -15.63 -8.15
N PHE A 60 -1.77 -15.15 -8.30
CA PHE A 60 -1.10 -14.93 -9.59
C PHE A 60 0.27 -15.63 -9.60
N PRO A 61 0.34 -16.95 -9.88
CA PRO A 61 1.59 -17.72 -9.87
C PRO A 61 2.68 -17.18 -10.82
N VAL A 62 2.28 -16.48 -11.89
CA VAL A 62 3.20 -15.77 -12.80
C VAL A 62 4.13 -14.79 -12.07
N LEU A 63 3.70 -14.23 -10.93
CA LEU A 63 4.56 -13.37 -10.09
C LEU A 63 5.68 -14.18 -9.42
N VAL A 64 5.49 -15.46 -9.15
CA VAL A 64 6.55 -16.30 -8.58
C VAL A 64 7.64 -16.54 -9.63
N GLU A 65 7.23 -16.76 -10.88
CA GLU A 65 8.13 -17.00 -12.01
C GLU A 65 8.91 -15.73 -12.41
N GLN A 66 8.23 -14.59 -12.53
CA GLN A 66 8.83 -13.35 -13.03
C GLN A 66 9.61 -12.56 -11.97
N ILE A 67 9.20 -12.63 -10.70
CA ILE A 67 9.83 -11.88 -9.60
C ILE A 67 10.17 -12.81 -8.42
N PRO A 68 11.15 -13.73 -8.58
CA PRO A 68 11.43 -14.78 -7.61
C PRO A 68 11.91 -14.23 -6.25
N LYS A 69 12.55 -13.05 -6.24
CA LYS A 69 13.08 -12.40 -5.04
C LYS A 69 12.03 -11.78 -4.12
N GLY A 70 10.79 -11.64 -4.59
CA GLY A 70 9.70 -11.03 -3.83
C GLY A 70 8.97 -9.93 -4.60
N LEU A 71 7.81 -9.51 -4.08
CA LEU A 71 6.96 -8.50 -4.72
C LEU A 71 7.41 -7.05 -4.47
N TRP A 72 7.99 -6.78 -3.31
CA TRP A 72 8.25 -5.42 -2.85
C TRP A 72 9.74 -5.10 -2.83
N GLY A 73 10.11 -3.93 -3.39
CA GLY A 73 11.51 -3.48 -3.52
C GLY A 73 12.04 -2.69 -2.33
N GLY A 74 11.20 -2.28 -1.37
CA GLY A 74 11.61 -1.46 -0.23
C GLY A 74 10.43 -0.85 0.51
N LYS A 75 10.72 -0.13 1.59
CA LYS A 75 9.72 0.57 2.41
C LYS A 75 10.21 2.00 2.73
N SER A 76 9.35 2.98 2.49
CA SER A 76 9.51 4.36 2.98
C SER A 76 8.29 4.70 3.82
N PHE A 77 8.50 5.31 4.99
CA PHE A 77 7.43 5.79 5.86
C PHE A 77 7.74 7.22 6.26
N GLU A 78 6.75 8.08 6.09
CA GLU A 78 6.85 9.48 6.45
C GLU A 78 5.67 9.82 7.38
N PRO A 79 5.94 10.34 8.59
CA PRO A 79 4.88 10.75 9.49
C PRO A 79 4.20 12.03 8.99
N ILE A 80 2.88 12.10 9.17
CA ILE A 80 2.13 13.33 8.94
C ILE A 80 2.45 14.31 10.08
N VAL A 81 2.85 15.53 9.71
CA VAL A 81 3.36 16.53 10.69
C VAL A 81 2.30 17.55 11.09
N ASP A 82 1.34 17.82 10.20
CA ASP A 82 0.24 18.75 10.45
C ASP A 82 -0.94 18.49 9.49
N LYS A 83 -1.99 19.29 9.64
CA LYS A 83 -3.21 19.19 8.82
C LYS A 83 -2.96 19.50 7.34
N ASN A 84 -2.11 20.47 7.03
CA ASN A 84 -1.81 20.81 5.63
C ASN A 84 -1.06 19.66 4.95
N HIS A 85 -0.13 19.02 5.64
CA HIS A 85 0.55 17.82 5.18
C HIS A 85 -0.46 16.68 4.95
N LEU A 86 -1.39 16.45 5.88
CA LEU A 86 -2.46 15.46 5.72
C LEU A 86 -3.29 15.70 4.45
N ASP A 87 -3.80 16.91 4.29
CA ASP A 87 -4.67 17.28 3.17
C ASP A 87 -3.93 17.16 1.83
N ASN A 88 -2.64 17.53 1.81
CA ASN A 88 -1.77 17.37 0.65
C ASN A 88 -1.52 15.90 0.31
N CYS A 89 -1.26 15.03 1.30
CA CYS A 89 -1.09 13.60 1.10
C CYS A 89 -2.35 12.94 0.55
N ILE A 90 -3.52 13.22 1.13
CA ILE A 90 -4.81 12.73 0.64
C ILE A 90 -5.01 13.17 -0.82
N SER A 91 -4.81 14.45 -1.11
CA SER A 91 -4.95 15.01 -2.45
C SER A 91 -3.94 14.42 -3.44
N TYR A 92 -2.72 14.12 -2.98
CA TYR A 92 -1.70 13.47 -3.78
C TYR A 92 -2.08 12.03 -4.13
N ILE A 93 -2.50 11.23 -3.14
CA ILE A 93 -2.91 9.83 -3.32
C ILE A 93 -4.09 9.73 -4.28
N ARG A 94 -5.10 10.59 -4.10
CA ARG A 94 -6.28 10.66 -4.99
C ARG A 94 -5.93 11.07 -6.43
N ARG A 95 -4.96 11.97 -6.61
CA ARG A 95 -4.47 12.37 -7.95
C ARG A 95 -3.64 11.29 -8.64
N HIS A 96 -3.01 10.40 -7.87
CA HIS A 96 -2.26 9.25 -8.37
C HIS A 96 -3.18 8.04 -8.66
N GLN A 97 -4.44 8.30 -9.03
CA GLN A 97 -5.20 7.37 -9.85
C GLN A 97 -4.40 7.05 -11.13
N PRO A 98 -4.51 5.81 -11.65
CA PRO A 98 -3.35 4.97 -11.91
C PRO A 98 -2.44 5.33 -13.10
N ASP A 99 -2.68 6.45 -13.77
CA ASP A 99 -2.17 6.76 -15.12
C ASP A 99 -1.42 8.09 -15.21
N ASN A 100 -1.20 8.81 -14.10
CA ASN A 100 -0.43 10.07 -14.11
C ASN A 100 1.08 9.91 -13.91
N THR A 101 1.58 8.67 -13.89
CA THR A 101 3.04 8.43 -13.94
C THR A 101 3.48 8.54 -15.40
N LYS A 102 4.03 9.71 -15.77
CA LYS A 102 4.71 9.90 -17.06
C LYS A 102 5.69 8.73 -17.26
N ILE A 103 5.50 7.98 -18.36
CA ILE A 103 6.52 7.09 -18.92
C ILE A 103 7.69 7.95 -19.40
#